data_AF-A0A1B6JGY5-F1
#
_entry.id   AF-A0A1B6JGY5-F1
#
_cell.length_a   1.000
_cell.length_b   1.000
_cell.length_c   1.000
_cell.angle_alpha   90.00
_cell.angle_beta   90.00
_cell.angle_gamma   90.00
#
_symmetry.space_group_name_H-M   'P 1'
#
loop_
_entity.id
_entity.type
_entity.pdbx_description
1 polymer ?
#
loop_
_entity_poly.entity_id
_entity_poly.type
_entity_poly.pdbx_seq_one_letter_code
_entity_poly.pdbx_strand_id
1 'polypeptide(L)'
;MSGTSRRRDQRDAESPTAPDSTTRDRVFCCGDEVLVQRKDGNFYLGTVVEVNLVQEKCLVKFDDNTDHWSAFKHLAKLNKVDNVMCVICKKSQTKKDNEVVVCDRCSRGYHQLCHQPIIEVGVDCWECQRCQTTPPKPLRAMRKQAPAPPPPLSVVPQEQTKNKLPYDMDNLVWDTHHRVNSDNKYCYCGLPGDWYMKMLQCGRCKQWFHEHCIRCLHYPLYLGDPFYVFVCNLCNNGKEFIRRLEMKWVDLMHLVLFNLTVYKAKKFHEIDADILQYVNNNWNTLQLPPKIQNVNSEDRKSILLSVLANNLSRFKCGEEVKQKRTCWGLRVRIPPYAPNFSLPKVRPINDAVLKDSWMQQNRLKFLPPSLSVLVSSKCEVNSTPEHLTARSPTEPPPGIKLLQIQDCPPVFLPKGLPATGHKVCIKSSFPCFPESREQIQRRIRAQGLKFQRIRHFRAQKARKLLKNAIATTSQKICQELPLTHLLTCGSYCIF
;
A
#
# COMPACT_ATOMS: atom_id res chain seq x y z
N MET A 1 4.32 82.38 3.48
CA MET A 1 5.76 82.31 3.16
C MET A 1 6.25 80.95 3.64
N SER A 2 6.31 79.98 2.73
CA SER A 2 7.58 79.36 2.24
C SER A 2 8.32 78.60 3.35
N GLY A 3 8.57 77.29 3.31
CA GLY A 3 8.63 76.29 2.24
C GLY A 3 9.63 75.20 2.69
N THR A 4 9.50 73.99 2.12
CA THR A 4 10.44 72.82 2.13
C THR A 4 10.70 72.13 3.49
N SER A 5 10.25 70.90 3.82
CA SER A 5 10.22 69.56 3.20
C SER A 5 11.49 68.69 3.41
N ARG A 6 11.33 67.71 4.32
CA ARG A 6 11.68 66.27 4.23
C ARG A 6 13.15 65.82 4.14
N ARG A 7 13.64 65.20 5.21
CA ARG A 7 13.90 63.74 5.40
C ARG A 7 14.90 63.57 6.56
N ARG A 8 14.52 62.82 7.59
CA ARG A 8 15.34 62.50 8.77
C ARG A 8 15.75 61.04 8.62
N ASP A 9 17.04 60.79 8.44
CA ASP A 9 17.62 59.45 8.28
C ASP A 9 17.37 58.59 9.52
N GLN A 10 16.67 57.48 9.31
CA GLN A 10 16.60 56.34 10.22
C GLN A 10 17.83 55.49 9.97
N ARG A 11 18.73 55.41 10.96
CA ARG A 11 19.78 54.39 11.03
C ARG A 11 19.25 53.20 11.81
N ASP A 12 19.23 52.06 11.13
CA ASP A 12 18.95 50.74 11.67
C ASP A 12 19.96 50.35 12.76
N ALA A 13 19.48 49.74 13.84
CA ALA A 13 20.29 48.95 14.76
C ALA A 13 19.43 47.78 15.26
N GLU A 14 19.77 46.59 14.74
CA GLU A 14 19.14 45.30 14.96
C GLU A 14 19.17 44.84 16.42
N SER A 15 18.07 44.22 16.83
CA SER A 15 18.02 43.07 17.73
C SER A 15 17.02 42.08 17.10
N PRO A 16 16.97 40.77 17.41
CA PRO A 16 17.70 40.00 18.43
C PRO A 16 18.29 38.67 17.88
N THR A 17 19.26 38.04 18.55
CA THR A 17 19.36 36.57 18.48
C THR A 17 20.12 35.94 19.65
N ALA A 18 19.59 34.80 20.07
CA ALA A 18 19.97 33.92 21.16
C ALA A 18 21.42 33.39 21.07
N PRO A 19 22.01 32.90 22.18
CA PRO A 19 23.44 32.59 22.24
C PRO A 19 23.83 31.44 21.30
N ASP A 20 24.97 31.72 20.67
CA ASP A 20 25.71 30.95 19.70
C ASP A 20 25.96 29.50 20.16
N SER A 21 25.42 28.54 19.41
CA SER A 21 25.59 27.09 19.61
C SER A 21 26.69 26.54 18.69
N THR A 22 27.84 27.21 18.56
CA THR A 22 28.92 26.80 17.64
C THR A 22 30.22 26.40 18.33
N THR A 23 30.15 25.55 19.35
CA THR A 23 31.34 24.80 19.84
C THR A 23 31.12 23.29 19.92
N ARG A 24 30.37 22.70 18.96
CA ARG A 24 30.35 21.24 18.75
C ARG A 24 31.18 20.88 17.51
N ASP A 25 32.31 20.21 17.77
CA ASP A 25 33.15 19.40 16.89
C ASP A 25 32.93 19.56 15.38
N ARG A 26 33.69 20.46 14.75
CA ARG A 26 33.78 20.58 13.28
C ARG A 26 34.71 19.51 12.69
N VAL A 27 34.53 18.26 13.12
CA VAL A 27 35.29 17.12 12.60
C VAL A 27 34.48 16.48 11.47
N PHE A 28 35.02 16.58 10.25
CA PHE A 28 34.47 15.97 9.05
C PHE A 28 35.29 14.73 8.69
N CYS A 29 34.62 13.67 8.26
CA CYS A 29 35.19 12.39 7.84
C CYS A 29 34.75 12.07 6.40
N CYS A 30 35.56 11.30 5.67
CA CYS A 30 35.17 10.77 4.37
C CYS A 30 33.88 9.94 4.50
N GLY A 31 32.88 10.23 3.69
CA GLY A 31 31.55 9.62 3.74
C GLY A 31 30.49 10.45 4.45
N ASP A 32 30.86 11.55 5.13
CA ASP A 32 29.88 12.44 5.77
C ASP A 32 28.99 13.12 4.73
N GLU A 33 27.67 13.13 4.97
CA GLU A 33 26.74 13.98 4.24
C GLU A 33 26.77 15.39 4.82
N VAL A 34 27.06 16.36 3.95
CA VAL A 34 27.25 17.76 4.32
C VAL A 34 26.44 18.67 3.40
N LEU A 35 25.96 19.78 3.97
CA LEU A 35 25.44 20.90 3.18
C LEU A 35 26.57 21.90 2.96
N VAL A 36 26.83 22.22 1.71
CA VAL A 36 27.85 23.18 1.28
C VAL A 36 27.20 24.51 0.90
N GLN A 37 27.57 25.58 1.59
CA GLN A 37 27.15 26.94 1.21
C GLN A 37 28.05 27.49 0.10
N ARG A 38 27.48 27.83 -1.06
CA ARG A 38 28.23 28.45 -2.17
C ARG A 38 28.10 29.98 -2.16
N LYS A 39 28.87 30.65 -3.02
CA LYS A 39 28.97 32.12 -3.09
C LYS A 39 27.67 32.83 -3.47
N ASP A 40 26.72 32.10 -4.04
CA ASP A 40 25.37 32.55 -4.37
C ASP A 40 24.41 32.49 -3.16
N GLY A 41 24.89 32.04 -2.00
CA GLY A 41 24.12 31.94 -0.76
C GLY A 41 23.28 30.67 -0.64
N ASN A 42 23.25 29.82 -1.68
CA ASN A 42 22.50 28.58 -1.70
C ASN A 42 23.29 27.43 -1.07
N PHE A 43 22.55 26.47 -0.50
CA PHE A 43 23.11 25.25 0.10
C PHE A 43 22.95 24.06 -0.85
N TYR A 44 24.03 23.33 -1.04
CA TYR A 44 24.11 22.17 -1.92
C TYR A 44 24.45 20.93 -1.10
N LEU A 45 23.67 19.86 -1.28
CA LEU A 45 23.94 18.58 -0.63
C LEU A 45 25.12 17.89 -1.32
N GLY A 46 26.07 17.41 -0.55
CA GLY A 46 27.19 16.63 -1.07
C GLY A 46 27.76 15.67 -0.04
N THR A 47 28.64 14.79 -0.51
CA THR A 47 29.32 13.79 0.32
C THR A 47 30.80 14.12 0.40
N VAL A 48 31.38 14.13 1.60
CA VAL A 48 32.82 14.34 1.80
C VAL A 48 33.58 13.15 1.23
N VAL A 49 34.47 13.38 0.28
CA VAL A 49 35.32 12.34 -0.34
C VAL A 49 36.71 12.35 0.29
N GLU A 50 37.24 13.53 0.60
CA GLU A 50 38.58 13.70 1.16
C GLU A 50 38.59 14.85 2.16
N VAL A 51 39.41 14.75 3.21
CA VAL A 51 39.52 15.76 4.26
C VAL A 51 40.96 16.19 4.38
N ASN A 52 41.21 17.49 4.23
CA ASN A 52 42.51 18.09 4.46
C ASN A 52 42.44 18.92 5.75
N LEU A 53 42.92 18.33 6.84
CA LEU A 53 42.94 18.96 8.17
C LEU A 53 43.91 20.14 8.24
N VAL A 54 45.01 20.11 7.48
CA VAL A 54 46.02 21.18 7.46
C VAL A 54 45.47 22.46 6.80
N GLN A 55 44.65 22.30 5.77
CA GLN A 55 44.04 23.42 5.03
C GLN A 55 42.58 23.71 5.43
N GLU A 56 42.05 22.99 6.43
CA GLU A 56 40.66 23.06 6.90
C GLU A 56 39.61 23.01 5.77
N LYS A 57 39.79 22.07 4.83
CA LYS A 57 38.91 21.90 3.67
C LYS A 57 38.54 20.43 3.46
N CYS A 58 37.34 20.20 2.96
CA CYS A 58 36.89 18.91 2.47
C CYS A 58 36.69 18.95 0.95
N LEU A 59 37.10 17.90 0.25
CA LEU A 59 36.65 17.64 -1.11
C LEU A 59 35.24 17.06 -1.02
N VAL A 60 34.25 17.78 -1.54
CA VAL A 60 32.86 17.36 -1.52
C VAL A 60 32.40 17.01 -2.93
N LYS A 61 31.82 15.82 -3.08
CA LYS A 61 31.20 15.36 -4.31
C LYS A 61 29.70 15.63 -4.30
N PHE A 62 29.21 16.25 -5.36
CA PHE A 62 27.80 16.56 -5.55
C PHE A 62 27.09 15.49 -6.41
N ASP A 63 25.77 15.56 -6.45
CA ASP A 63 24.88 14.63 -7.18
C ASP A 63 25.07 14.68 -8.71
N ASP A 64 25.50 15.82 -9.23
CA ASP A 64 25.90 16.03 -10.63
C ASP A 64 27.28 15.43 -10.99
N ASN A 65 27.91 14.69 -10.06
CA ASN A 65 29.27 14.16 -10.14
C ASN A 65 30.37 15.22 -10.25
N THR A 66 30.09 16.49 -9.93
CA THR A 66 31.15 17.49 -9.76
C THR A 66 31.76 17.38 -8.37
N ASP A 67 33.05 17.66 -8.27
CA ASP A 67 33.79 17.67 -7.01
C ASP A 67 34.31 19.09 -6.71
N HIS A 68 34.22 19.54 -5.46
CA HIS A 68 34.70 20.86 -5.06
C HIS A 68 35.32 20.88 -3.67
N TRP A 69 36.48 21.53 -3.54
CA TRP A 69 37.11 21.79 -2.24
C TRP A 69 36.38 22.92 -1.51
N SER A 70 35.77 22.59 -0.38
CA SER A 70 34.98 23.49 0.44
C SER A 70 35.60 23.63 1.82
N ALA A 71 35.75 24.86 2.31
CA ALA A 71 36.29 25.11 3.66
C ALA A 71 35.29 24.67 4.74
N PHE A 72 35.78 24.19 5.88
CA PHE A 72 34.96 23.71 7.00
C PHE A 72 33.88 24.71 7.42
N LYS A 73 34.19 26.01 7.37
CA LYS A 73 33.25 27.10 7.68
C LYS A 73 32.01 27.16 6.77
N HIS A 74 32.07 26.59 5.56
CA HIS A 74 30.95 26.57 4.62
C HIS A 74 30.27 25.20 4.57
N LEU A 75 30.64 24.29 5.49
CA LEU A 75 30.11 22.94 5.57
C LEU A 75 29.27 22.80 6.84
N ALA A 76 28.06 22.28 6.69
CA ALA A 76 27.21 21.87 7.79
C ALA A 76 26.99 20.36 7.73
N LYS A 77 27.47 19.64 8.75
CA LYS A 77 27.31 18.19 8.86
C LYS A 77 25.85 17.85 9.16
N LEU A 78 25.25 16.96 8.37
CA LEU A 78 23.91 16.43 8.59
C LEU A 78 23.97 15.33 9.67
N ASN A 79 24.29 15.70 10.92
CA ASN A 79 24.25 14.73 12.01
C ASN A 79 22.80 14.46 12.45
N LYS A 80 22.39 13.20 12.31
CA LYS A 80 21.34 12.58 13.13
C LYS A 80 21.87 11.26 13.69
N VAL A 81 22.43 11.22 14.91
CA VAL A 81 22.33 10.00 15.76
C VAL A 81 22.52 10.34 17.26
N ASP A 82 21.55 10.99 17.92
CA ASP A 82 21.55 11.10 19.39
C ASP A 82 21.19 9.77 20.12
N ASN A 83 21.39 8.61 19.49
CA ASN A 83 21.06 7.29 20.07
C ASN A 83 21.95 6.16 19.54
N VAL A 84 23.27 6.35 19.48
CA VAL A 84 24.17 5.25 19.12
C VAL A 84 24.23 4.24 20.28
N MET A 85 23.80 3.00 20.03
CA MET A 85 23.84 1.91 21.01
C MET A 85 25.12 1.09 20.85
N CYS A 86 25.69 0.63 21.96
CA CYS A 86 26.81 -0.30 21.90
C CYS A 86 26.39 -1.65 21.29
N VAL A 87 27.12 -2.12 20.28
CA VAL A 87 26.86 -3.40 19.58
C VAL A 87 27.00 -4.63 20.49
N ILE A 88 27.76 -4.50 21.58
CA ILE A 88 28.03 -5.59 22.51
C ILE A 88 26.95 -5.68 23.58
N CYS A 89 26.69 -4.59 24.33
CA CYS A 89 25.75 -4.62 25.44
C CYS A 89 24.33 -4.13 25.08
N LYS A 90 24.12 -3.61 23.86
CA LYS A 90 22.85 -3.07 23.35
C LYS A 90 22.23 -1.97 24.22
N LYS A 91 23.05 -1.20 24.94
CA LYS A 91 22.61 -0.07 25.80
C LYS A 91 23.21 1.23 25.28
N SER A 92 22.51 2.34 25.52
CA SER A 92 22.91 3.71 25.17
C SER A 92 23.35 4.55 26.38
N GLN A 93 23.24 4.03 27.62
CA GLN A 93 23.61 4.80 28.82
C GLN A 93 25.12 5.07 28.85
N THR A 94 25.47 6.35 28.84
CA THR A 94 26.82 6.86 29.08
C THR A 94 27.02 7.00 30.59
N LYS A 95 28.00 6.28 31.14
CA LYS A 95 28.56 6.61 32.46
C LYS A 95 29.81 7.47 32.23
N LYS A 96 30.18 8.32 33.19
CA LYS A 96 31.26 9.32 33.04
C LYS A 96 32.64 8.76 32.59
N ASP A 97 32.83 7.44 32.64
CA ASP A 97 34.06 6.77 32.19
C ASP A 97 33.81 5.59 31.21
N ASN A 98 32.63 5.54 30.56
CA ASN A 98 32.30 4.49 29.58
C ASN A 98 31.34 5.03 28.52
N GLU A 99 31.89 5.81 27.59
CA GLU A 99 31.16 6.40 26.49
C GLU A 99 31.05 5.44 25.30
N VAL A 100 30.03 5.65 24.45
CA VAL A 100 29.86 4.87 23.22
C VAL A 100 30.64 5.53 22.09
N VAL A 101 31.78 4.95 21.73
CA VAL A 101 32.64 5.40 20.63
C VAL A 101 32.20 4.72 19.33
N VAL A 102 32.10 5.48 18.25
CA VAL A 102 31.66 4.98 16.93
C VAL A 102 32.87 4.64 16.07
N CYS A 103 32.86 3.45 15.45
CA CYS A 103 33.91 3.05 14.52
C CYS A 103 33.77 3.80 13.19
N ASP A 104 34.83 4.48 12.73
CA ASP A 104 34.77 5.33 11.53
C ASP A 104 34.59 4.53 10.22
N ARG A 105 35.07 3.29 10.16
CA ARG A 105 34.93 2.45 8.95
C ARG A 105 33.56 1.78 8.83
N CYS A 106 32.94 1.40 9.95
CA CYS A 106 31.69 0.61 9.92
C CYS A 106 30.51 1.22 10.68
N SER A 107 30.68 2.44 11.20
CA SER A 107 29.68 3.26 11.90
C SER A 107 28.96 2.56 13.07
N ARG A 108 29.57 1.52 13.63
CA ARG A 108 29.05 0.78 14.80
C ARG A 108 29.55 1.41 16.10
N GLY A 109 28.66 1.62 17.05
CA GLY A 109 28.98 2.10 18.40
C GLY A 109 29.47 0.99 19.34
N TYR A 110 30.48 1.30 20.14
CA TYR A 110 31.04 0.43 21.17
C TYR A 110 31.28 1.23 22.44
N HIS A 111 30.81 0.72 23.58
CA HIS A 111 31.29 1.22 24.87
C HIS A 111 32.79 0.96 24.99
N GLN A 112 33.54 1.90 25.54
CA GLN A 112 34.99 1.81 25.73
C GLN A 112 35.41 0.49 26.41
N LEU A 113 34.68 0.08 27.44
CA LEU A 113 34.90 -1.17 28.20
C LEU A 113 34.30 -2.41 27.54
N CYS A 114 33.44 -2.26 26.53
CA CYS A 114 32.81 -3.39 25.84
C CYS A 114 33.58 -3.84 24.60
N HIS A 115 34.51 -3.03 24.09
CA HIS A 115 35.41 -3.43 23.02
C HIS A 115 36.65 -4.13 23.58
N GLN A 116 37.21 -5.08 22.82
CA GLN A 116 38.48 -5.72 23.11
C GLN A 116 39.42 -5.54 21.91
N PRO A 117 40.59 -4.89 22.05
CA PRO A 117 41.10 -4.23 23.26
C PRO A 117 40.27 -3.01 23.71
N ILE A 118 40.39 -2.58 24.98
CA ILE A 118 39.65 -1.44 25.53
C ILE A 118 39.97 -0.17 24.71
N ILE A 119 38.97 0.67 24.46
CA ILE A 119 39.14 1.93 23.70
C ILE A 119 39.71 3.00 24.62
N GLU A 120 40.86 3.58 24.27
CA GLU A 120 41.49 4.67 25.01
C GLU A 120 40.77 6.01 24.78
N VAL A 121 40.83 6.93 25.76
CA VAL A 121 40.17 8.25 25.71
C VAL A 121 41.03 9.20 24.88
N GLY A 122 40.43 9.92 23.91
CA GLY A 122 41.11 10.96 23.13
C GLY A 122 41.70 10.50 21.79
N VAL A 123 41.18 9.44 21.18
CA VAL A 123 41.62 8.97 19.85
C VAL A 123 40.81 9.66 18.75
N ASP A 124 41.46 10.56 18.01
CA ASP A 124 40.93 11.12 16.77
C ASP A 124 41.06 10.06 15.66
N CYS A 125 39.92 9.53 15.21
CA CYS A 125 39.77 8.41 14.26
C CYS A 125 40.03 7.01 14.87
N TRP A 126 38.95 6.32 15.26
CA TRP A 126 39.00 4.98 15.84
C TRP A 126 38.30 3.96 14.94
N GLU A 127 39.04 2.93 14.52
CA GLU A 127 38.48 1.76 13.84
C GLU A 127 38.34 0.58 14.82
N CYS A 128 37.21 -0.12 14.82
CA CYS A 128 37.04 -1.32 15.65
C CYS A 128 37.95 -2.46 15.17
N GLN A 129 38.24 -3.43 16.04
CA GLN A 129 39.16 -4.54 15.76
C GLN A 129 38.85 -5.26 14.43
N ARG A 130 37.57 -5.43 14.10
CA ARG A 130 37.15 -6.07 12.83
C ARG A 130 37.54 -5.26 11.59
N CYS A 131 37.49 -3.94 11.71
CA CYS A 131 37.88 -3.02 10.65
C CYS A 131 39.40 -2.99 10.49
N GLN A 132 40.14 -3.03 11.61
CA GLN A 132 41.61 -3.11 11.61
C GLN A 132 42.12 -4.43 11.01
N THR A 133 41.46 -5.57 11.29
CA THR A 133 41.88 -6.88 10.75
C THR A 133 41.48 -7.13 9.29
N THR A 134 40.73 -6.23 8.67
CA THR A 134 40.30 -6.36 7.27
C THR A 134 41.09 -5.38 6.41
N PRO A 135 41.88 -5.81 5.41
CA PRO A 135 42.65 -4.89 4.59
C PRO A 135 41.70 -3.97 3.79
N PRO A 136 42.02 -2.66 3.65
CA PRO A 136 41.26 -1.77 2.79
C PRO A 136 41.37 -2.27 1.35
N LYS A 137 40.22 -2.42 0.66
CA LYS A 137 40.22 -2.75 -0.76
C LYS A 137 40.88 -1.58 -1.52
N PRO A 138 41.91 -1.81 -2.34
CA PRO A 138 42.51 -0.72 -3.11
C PRO A 138 41.47 -0.16 -4.09
N LEU A 139 41.29 1.15 -4.07
CA LEU A 139 40.55 1.89 -5.07
C LEU A 139 41.30 1.72 -6.40
N ARG A 140 40.75 0.91 -7.32
CA ARG A 140 41.29 0.81 -8.68
C ARG A 140 41.08 2.12 -9.41
N ALA A 141 42.18 2.72 -9.87
CA ALA A 141 42.18 3.84 -10.80
C ALA A 141 41.43 3.48 -12.09
N MET A 142 40.42 4.29 -12.45
CA MET A 142 39.73 4.19 -13.74
C MET A 142 40.63 4.72 -14.86
N ARG A 143 41.16 3.85 -15.71
CA ARG A 143 41.59 4.22 -17.05
C ARG A 143 40.42 4.03 -18.03
N LYS A 144 40.18 5.08 -18.82
CA LYS A 144 39.21 5.14 -19.93
C LYS A 144 39.50 4.05 -20.96
N GLN A 145 38.57 3.13 -21.19
CA GLN A 145 38.43 2.36 -22.43
C GLN A 145 36.98 1.87 -22.56
N ALA A 146 36.47 1.92 -23.80
CA ALA A 146 35.09 1.59 -24.16
C ALA A 146 34.75 0.11 -23.86
N PRO A 147 33.47 -0.25 -23.63
CA PRO A 147 33.10 -1.61 -23.23
C PRO A 147 33.24 -2.58 -24.42
N ALA A 148 34.02 -3.65 -24.22
CA ALA A 148 33.94 -4.86 -25.03
C ALA A 148 32.63 -5.63 -24.69
N PRO A 149 32.08 -6.41 -25.64
CA PRO A 149 30.82 -7.14 -25.43
C PRO A 149 30.97 -8.19 -24.32
N PRO A 150 29.89 -8.47 -23.56
CA PRO A 150 29.95 -9.39 -22.43
C PRO A 150 30.22 -10.84 -22.91
N PRO A 151 31.09 -11.60 -22.23
CA PRO A 151 31.22 -13.03 -22.48
C PRO A 151 29.96 -13.78 -21.99
N PRO A 152 29.65 -14.95 -22.58
CA PRO A 152 28.45 -15.71 -22.26
C PRO A 152 28.48 -16.17 -20.79
N LEU A 153 27.34 -15.97 -20.12
CA LEU A 153 27.06 -16.43 -18.77
C LEU A 153 27.17 -17.96 -18.71
N SER A 154 28.31 -18.46 -18.23
CA SER A 154 28.40 -19.81 -17.70
C SER A 154 27.63 -19.86 -16.38
N VAL A 155 26.41 -20.39 -16.49
CA VAL A 155 25.52 -20.72 -15.38
C VAL A 155 26.21 -21.78 -14.53
N VAL A 156 26.72 -21.38 -13.36
CA VAL A 156 26.94 -22.28 -12.23
C VAL A 156 25.85 -21.97 -11.20
N PRO A 157 24.94 -22.91 -10.87
CA PRO A 157 23.85 -22.64 -9.94
C PRO A 157 24.38 -22.42 -8.51
N GLN A 158 24.32 -21.18 -8.01
CA GLN A 158 24.35 -20.90 -6.57
C GLN A 158 23.00 -21.35 -5.95
N GLU A 159 22.87 -22.65 -5.68
CA GLU A 159 21.65 -23.20 -5.08
C GLU A 159 21.64 -23.23 -3.54
N GLN A 160 22.69 -22.79 -2.83
CA GLN A 160 22.81 -23.17 -1.40
C GLN A 160 22.99 -22.04 -0.36
N THR A 161 22.86 -20.75 -0.69
CA THR A 161 23.06 -19.64 0.29
C THR A 161 21.87 -18.66 0.43
N LYS A 162 20.65 -19.07 0.08
CA LYS A 162 19.43 -18.22 0.23
C LYS A 162 18.58 -18.50 1.47
N ASN A 163 19.05 -19.34 2.39
CA ASN A 163 18.22 -19.78 3.53
C ASN A 163 18.23 -18.83 4.73
N LYS A 164 18.87 -17.65 4.63
CA LYS A 164 18.86 -16.66 5.71
C LYS A 164 18.56 -15.26 5.18
N LEU A 165 17.60 -14.59 5.80
CA LEU A 165 17.24 -13.21 5.48
C LEU A 165 18.29 -12.22 6.03
N PRO A 166 18.49 -11.07 5.37
CA PRO A 166 19.39 -10.02 5.86
C PRO A 166 18.81 -9.24 7.06
N TYR A 167 17.61 -9.61 7.50
CA TYR A 167 16.91 -9.06 8.66
C TYR A 167 16.23 -10.18 9.43
N ASP A 168 15.90 -9.90 10.68
CA ASP A 168 15.18 -10.82 11.55
C ASP A 168 13.67 -10.61 11.42
N MET A 169 12.93 -11.66 11.04
CA MET A 169 11.47 -11.59 10.87
C MET A 169 10.75 -11.38 12.20
N ASP A 170 11.28 -11.90 13.30
CA ASP A 170 10.61 -11.88 14.60
C ASP A 170 10.66 -10.48 15.25
N ASN A 171 11.57 -9.62 14.77
CA ASN A 171 11.70 -8.24 15.25
C ASN A 171 10.75 -7.25 14.56
N LEU A 172 10.11 -7.64 13.45
CA LEU A 172 9.26 -6.75 12.67
C LEU A 172 7.95 -6.44 13.40
N VAL A 173 7.65 -5.16 13.56
CA VAL A 173 6.37 -4.69 14.12
C VAL A 173 5.42 -4.36 12.99
N TRP A 174 4.35 -5.13 12.87
CA TRP A 174 3.36 -5.02 11.81
C TRP A 174 2.14 -4.20 12.22
N ASP A 175 1.46 -3.63 11.23
CA ASP A 175 0.12 -3.07 11.40
C ASP A 175 -0.94 -4.16 11.64
N THR A 176 -2.14 -3.75 12.06
CA THR A 176 -3.27 -4.66 12.33
C THR A 176 -3.66 -5.56 11.16
N HIS A 177 -3.36 -5.15 9.92
CA HIS A 177 -3.70 -5.90 8.71
C HIS A 177 -2.51 -6.69 8.13
N HIS A 178 -1.34 -6.63 8.76
CA HIS A 178 -0.12 -7.31 8.29
C HIS A 178 0.27 -6.93 6.85
N ARG A 179 0.15 -5.65 6.52
CA ARG A 179 0.42 -5.04 5.22
C ARG A 179 1.72 -4.24 5.23
N VAL A 180 2.00 -3.56 6.34
CA VAL A 180 3.19 -2.71 6.50
C VAL A 180 3.84 -2.95 7.84
N ASN A 181 5.17 -2.84 7.89
CA ASN A 181 5.92 -2.87 9.14
C ASN A 181 6.69 -1.57 9.38
N SER A 182 6.98 -1.27 10.65
CA SER A 182 7.66 -0.04 11.09
C SER A 182 9.03 0.15 10.46
N ASP A 183 9.71 -0.95 10.14
CA ASP A 183 11.09 -0.96 9.70
C ASP A 183 11.21 -0.84 8.16
N ASN A 184 10.08 -0.89 7.45
CA ASN A 184 10.00 -0.89 5.99
C ASN A 184 10.86 -1.99 5.34
N LYS A 185 10.91 -3.17 5.99
CA LYS A 185 11.72 -4.32 5.54
C LYS A 185 10.84 -5.45 5.04
N TYR A 186 11.05 -5.84 3.78
CA TYR A 186 10.29 -6.90 3.14
C TYR A 186 11.19 -7.83 2.32
N CYS A 187 10.61 -8.91 1.84
CA CYS A 187 11.17 -9.80 0.83
C CYS A 187 12.49 -10.49 1.24
N TYR A 188 13.11 -11.25 0.33
CA TYR A 188 14.43 -11.83 0.56
C TYR A 188 15.54 -10.78 0.60
N CYS A 189 15.33 -9.63 -0.06
CA CYS A 189 16.31 -8.57 -0.20
C CYS A 189 16.36 -7.61 1.01
N GLY A 190 15.31 -7.54 1.83
CA GLY A 190 15.21 -6.58 2.94
C GLY A 190 14.92 -5.14 2.50
N LEU A 191 14.61 -4.92 1.22
CA LEU A 191 14.30 -3.60 0.68
C LEU A 191 12.84 -3.18 1.00
N PRO A 192 12.55 -1.86 0.96
CA PRO A 192 11.20 -1.32 1.03
C PRO A 192 10.25 -1.90 -0.02
N GLY A 193 8.96 -1.84 0.25
CA GLY A 193 7.94 -2.30 -0.69
C GLY A 193 6.54 -1.89 -0.28
N ASP A 194 5.76 -1.51 -1.29
CA ASP A 194 4.32 -1.32 -1.15
C ASP A 194 3.62 -2.64 -1.46
N TRP A 195 2.90 -3.20 -0.49
CA TRP A 195 2.24 -4.51 -0.61
C TRP A 195 1.29 -4.65 -1.82
N TYR A 196 0.72 -3.54 -2.29
CA TYR A 196 -0.18 -3.46 -3.45
C TYR A 196 0.56 -3.20 -4.76
N MET A 197 1.89 -2.97 -4.73
CA MET A 197 2.74 -2.73 -5.89
C MET A 197 3.55 -3.99 -6.20
N LYS A 198 2.92 -4.92 -6.91
CA LYS A 198 3.56 -6.15 -7.42
C LYS A 198 4.35 -6.92 -6.35
N MET A 199 3.70 -7.15 -5.22
CA MET A 199 4.22 -8.00 -4.14
C MET A 199 3.23 -9.14 -3.85
N LEU A 200 3.76 -10.30 -3.46
CA LEU A 200 2.96 -11.43 -2.97
C LEU A 200 3.22 -11.69 -1.49
N GLN A 201 2.15 -11.97 -0.76
CA GLN A 201 2.23 -12.38 0.62
C GLN A 201 2.42 -13.89 0.73
N CYS A 202 3.42 -14.33 1.50
CA CYS A 202 3.58 -15.74 1.79
C CYS A 202 2.45 -16.22 2.71
N GLY A 203 1.72 -17.27 2.32
CA GLY A 203 0.62 -17.82 3.10
C GLY A 203 1.01 -18.39 4.47
N ARG A 204 2.32 -18.60 4.72
CA ARG A 204 2.86 -19.15 5.98
C ARG A 204 3.40 -18.07 6.91
N CYS A 205 4.51 -17.43 6.55
CA CYS A 205 5.12 -16.40 7.41
C CYS A 205 4.46 -15.03 7.30
N LYS A 206 3.51 -14.85 6.37
CA LYS A 206 2.79 -13.58 6.11
C LYS A 206 3.67 -12.39 5.68
N GLN A 207 4.97 -12.60 5.51
CA GLN A 207 5.88 -11.64 4.87
C GLN A 207 5.53 -11.42 3.38
N TRP A 208 5.80 -10.21 2.89
CA TRP A 208 5.63 -9.77 1.51
C TRP A 208 6.92 -9.90 0.70
N PHE A 209 6.80 -10.31 -0.56
CA PHE A 209 7.92 -10.55 -1.47
C PHE A 209 7.69 -9.85 -2.81
N HIS A 210 8.69 -9.13 -3.31
CA HIS A 210 8.63 -8.42 -4.59
C HIS A 210 8.56 -9.37 -5.78
N GLU A 211 7.82 -9.00 -6.82
CA GLU A 211 7.78 -9.68 -8.12
C GLU A 211 9.18 -10.10 -8.60
N HIS A 212 10.11 -9.15 -8.69
CA HIS A 212 11.48 -9.37 -9.19
C HIS A 212 12.33 -10.31 -8.33
N CYS A 213 11.90 -10.59 -7.10
CA CYS A 213 12.60 -11.47 -6.17
C CYS A 213 12.02 -12.89 -6.11
N ILE A 214 10.84 -13.10 -6.70
CA ILE A 214 10.17 -14.41 -6.78
C ILE A 214 10.57 -15.06 -8.10
N ARG A 215 11.14 -16.26 -8.03
CA ARG A 215 11.71 -16.97 -9.18
C ARG A 215 10.70 -17.85 -9.90
N CYS A 216 9.64 -18.27 -9.22
CA CYS A 216 8.63 -19.17 -9.77
C CYS A 216 7.47 -18.45 -10.49
N LEU A 217 7.56 -17.14 -10.73
CA LEU A 217 6.57 -16.39 -11.50
C LEU A 217 6.76 -16.62 -13.01
N HIS A 218 5.67 -16.99 -13.70
CA HIS A 218 5.64 -17.09 -15.16
C HIS A 218 5.07 -15.83 -15.83
N TYR A 219 4.26 -15.06 -15.10
CA TYR A 219 3.60 -13.86 -15.60
C TYR A 219 3.90 -12.69 -14.65
N PRO A 220 4.02 -11.46 -15.18
CA PRO A 220 4.08 -10.27 -14.35
C PRO A 220 2.84 -10.12 -13.46
N LEU A 221 3.02 -9.54 -12.28
CA LEU A 221 1.94 -9.27 -11.34
C LEU A 221 1.20 -7.98 -11.71
N TYR A 222 -0.13 -8.04 -11.66
CA TYR A 222 -0.96 -6.85 -11.67
C TYR A 222 -0.89 -6.13 -10.32
N LEU A 223 -1.13 -4.81 -10.34
CA LEU A 223 -1.18 -4.03 -9.11
C LEU A 223 -2.34 -4.51 -8.24
N GLY A 224 -2.06 -4.77 -6.97
CA GLY A 224 -3.04 -5.21 -5.99
C GLY A 224 -3.70 -6.53 -6.35
N ASP A 225 -3.02 -7.46 -7.02
CA ASP A 225 -3.56 -8.78 -7.36
C ASP A 225 -3.34 -9.81 -6.24
N PRO A 226 -4.37 -10.14 -5.42
CA PRO A 226 -4.22 -11.09 -4.34
C PRO A 226 -4.50 -12.54 -4.74
N PHE A 227 -4.79 -12.83 -6.01
CA PHE A 227 -5.31 -14.14 -6.44
C PHE A 227 -4.20 -15.18 -6.62
N TYR A 228 -3.32 -15.29 -5.63
CA TYR A 228 -2.23 -16.24 -5.59
C TYR A 228 -2.13 -16.95 -4.24
N VAL A 229 -1.79 -18.23 -4.31
CA VAL A 229 -1.23 -18.95 -3.17
C VAL A 229 0.26 -18.99 -3.36
N PHE A 230 0.98 -18.24 -2.53
CA PHE A 230 2.42 -18.17 -2.56
C PHE A 230 3.02 -18.70 -1.25
N VAL A 231 4.04 -19.55 -1.37
CA VAL A 231 4.88 -19.98 -0.24
C VAL A 231 6.33 -19.68 -0.59
N CYS A 232 6.97 -18.86 0.24
CA CYS A 232 8.36 -18.48 0.05
C CYS A 232 9.30 -19.68 0.26
N ASN A 233 10.52 -19.56 -0.25
CA ASN A 233 11.57 -20.57 -0.11
C ASN A 233 11.79 -20.98 1.36
N LEU A 234 11.88 -20.01 2.26
CA LEU A 234 12.15 -20.22 3.69
C LEU A 234 11.08 -21.07 4.38
N CYS A 235 9.83 -20.90 3.96
CA CYS A 235 8.70 -21.65 4.51
C CYS A 235 8.46 -22.99 3.82
N ASN A 236 9.19 -23.30 2.74
CA ASN A 236 8.94 -24.45 1.89
C ASN A 236 10.22 -25.24 1.54
N ASN A 237 11.15 -25.31 2.49
CA ASN A 237 12.36 -26.12 2.43
C ASN A 237 13.21 -25.88 1.17
N GLY A 238 13.47 -24.62 0.81
CA GLY A 238 14.33 -24.32 -0.34
C GLY A 238 13.57 -24.00 -1.63
N LYS A 239 12.30 -24.40 -1.74
CA LYS A 239 11.56 -24.34 -3.02
C LYS A 239 10.34 -23.43 -2.94
N GLU A 240 10.34 -22.35 -3.70
CA GLU A 240 9.17 -21.50 -3.82
C GLU A 240 7.98 -22.26 -4.44
N PHE A 241 6.79 -21.96 -3.95
CA PHE A 241 5.55 -22.53 -4.46
C PHE A 241 4.58 -21.42 -4.82
N ILE A 242 4.01 -21.47 -6.02
CA ILE A 242 3.00 -20.50 -6.46
C ILE A 242 1.87 -21.18 -7.24
N ARG A 243 0.64 -20.78 -6.92
CA ARG A 243 -0.56 -21.14 -7.69
C ARG A 243 -1.49 -19.96 -7.86
N ARG A 244 -2.03 -19.81 -9.07
CA ARG A 244 -3.07 -18.84 -9.42
C ARG A 244 -4.42 -19.34 -8.91
N LEU A 245 -5.16 -18.48 -8.22
CA LEU A 245 -6.51 -18.76 -7.76
C LEU A 245 -7.52 -18.45 -8.86
N GLU A 246 -8.64 -19.18 -8.90
CA GLU A 246 -9.74 -18.82 -9.79
C GLU A 246 -10.38 -17.52 -9.30
N MET A 247 -10.45 -16.54 -10.20
CA MET A 247 -11.12 -15.26 -9.94
C MET A 247 -12.50 -15.25 -10.57
N LYS A 248 -13.45 -14.55 -9.94
CA LYS A 248 -14.79 -14.30 -10.51
C LYS A 248 -14.76 -13.07 -11.39
N TRP A 249 -15.76 -12.90 -12.24
CA TRP A 249 -15.92 -11.68 -13.05
C TRP A 249 -15.92 -10.39 -12.23
N VAL A 250 -16.55 -10.40 -11.05
CA VAL A 250 -16.57 -9.25 -10.13
C VAL A 250 -15.15 -8.89 -9.66
N ASP A 251 -14.34 -9.90 -9.38
CA ASP A 251 -12.97 -9.71 -8.90
C ASP A 251 -12.04 -9.27 -10.03
N LEU A 252 -12.23 -9.82 -11.24
CA LEU A 252 -11.57 -9.35 -12.46
C LEU A 252 -11.86 -7.86 -12.72
N MET A 253 -13.13 -7.45 -12.68
CA MET A 253 -13.51 -6.05 -12.87
C MET A 253 -12.94 -5.13 -11.80
N HIS A 254 -12.87 -5.59 -10.55
CA HIS A 254 -12.22 -4.83 -9.48
C HIS A 254 -10.73 -4.65 -9.77
N LEU A 255 -10.01 -5.72 -10.14
CA LEU A 255 -8.58 -5.68 -10.45
C LEU A 255 -8.28 -4.74 -11.64
N VAL A 256 -9.08 -4.85 -12.71
CA VAL A 256 -8.96 -4.00 -13.91
C VAL A 256 -9.16 -2.53 -13.58
N LEU A 257 -10.25 -2.18 -12.89
CA LEU A 257 -10.51 -0.80 -12.50
C LEU A 257 -9.46 -0.25 -11.53
N PHE A 258 -8.92 -1.08 -10.65
CA PHE A 258 -7.83 -0.70 -9.76
C PHE A 258 -6.57 -0.33 -10.56
N ASN A 259 -6.14 -1.19 -11.48
CA ASN A 259 -4.98 -0.93 -12.35
C ASN A 259 -5.19 0.29 -13.25
N LEU A 260 -6.36 0.41 -13.90
CA LEU A 260 -6.70 1.57 -14.73
C LEU A 260 -6.67 2.88 -13.94
N THR A 261 -7.17 2.87 -12.70
CA THR A 261 -7.14 4.06 -11.82
C THR A 261 -5.72 4.55 -11.58
N VAL A 262 -4.79 3.61 -11.39
CA VAL A 262 -3.38 3.90 -11.15
C VAL A 262 -2.67 4.35 -12.42
N TYR A 263 -2.85 3.64 -13.53
CA TYR A 263 -2.13 3.94 -14.78
C TYR A 263 -2.68 5.18 -15.51
N LYS A 264 -4.01 5.36 -15.57
CA LYS A 264 -4.63 6.51 -16.25
C LYS A 264 -4.79 7.74 -15.36
N ALA A 265 -4.49 7.63 -14.06
CA ALA A 265 -4.70 8.69 -13.08
C ALA A 265 -6.13 9.29 -13.11
N LYS A 266 -7.14 8.44 -13.33
CA LYS A 266 -8.56 8.79 -13.40
C LYS A 266 -9.38 7.93 -12.45
N LYS A 267 -10.39 8.52 -11.80
CA LYS A 267 -11.29 7.81 -10.85
C LYS A 267 -12.40 7.00 -11.55
N PHE A 268 -12.76 7.40 -12.77
CA PHE A 268 -13.80 6.79 -13.58
C PHE A 268 -13.27 6.56 -14.99
N HIS A 269 -13.66 5.45 -15.58
CA HIS A 269 -13.15 4.93 -16.86
C HIS A 269 -14.33 4.56 -17.75
N GLU A 270 -14.26 4.93 -19.03
CA GLU A 270 -15.29 4.57 -20.01
C GLU A 270 -15.24 3.08 -20.35
N ILE A 271 -16.42 2.44 -20.43
CA ILE A 271 -16.50 0.99 -20.66
C ILE A 271 -15.83 0.57 -21.98
N ASP A 272 -16.04 1.32 -23.06
CA ASP A 272 -15.53 0.96 -24.39
C ASP A 272 -14.06 1.35 -24.58
N ALA A 273 -13.74 2.63 -24.34
CA ALA A 273 -12.42 3.19 -24.60
C ALA A 273 -11.36 2.84 -23.54
N ASP A 274 -11.76 2.52 -22.31
CA ASP A 274 -10.80 2.25 -21.24
C ASP A 274 -10.87 0.79 -20.76
N ILE A 275 -12.04 0.33 -20.30
CA ILE A 275 -12.17 -0.95 -19.61
C ILE A 275 -12.06 -2.12 -20.59
N LEU A 276 -12.88 -2.12 -21.64
CA LEU A 276 -12.94 -3.20 -22.62
C LEU A 276 -11.63 -3.33 -23.38
N GLN A 277 -11.04 -2.21 -23.81
CA GLN A 277 -9.72 -2.18 -24.44
C GLN A 277 -8.66 -2.81 -23.53
N TYR A 278 -8.58 -2.40 -22.26
CA TYR A 278 -7.62 -2.96 -21.31
C TYR A 278 -7.81 -4.47 -21.11
N VAL A 279 -9.05 -4.92 -20.94
CA VAL A 279 -9.38 -6.33 -20.76
C VAL A 279 -8.98 -7.16 -21.97
N ASN A 280 -9.27 -6.69 -23.18
CA ASN A 280 -8.95 -7.40 -24.41
C ASN A 280 -7.44 -7.47 -24.66
N ASN A 281 -6.72 -6.36 -24.47
CA ASN A 281 -5.26 -6.32 -24.65
C ASN A 281 -4.53 -7.22 -23.65
N ASN A 282 -5.14 -7.48 -22.49
CA ASN A 282 -4.55 -8.29 -21.42
C ASN A 282 -5.24 -9.65 -21.22
N TRP A 283 -6.12 -10.07 -22.13
CA TRP A 283 -7.00 -11.24 -21.91
C TRP A 283 -6.22 -12.52 -21.58
N ASN A 284 -5.12 -12.76 -22.30
CA ASN A 284 -4.29 -13.96 -22.14
C ASN A 284 -3.33 -13.86 -20.95
N THR A 285 -2.98 -12.65 -20.51
CA THR A 285 -2.04 -12.42 -19.39
C THR A 285 -2.73 -12.35 -18.03
N LEU A 286 -4.05 -12.08 -18.01
CA LEU A 286 -4.89 -12.04 -16.80
C LEU A 286 -5.04 -13.39 -16.09
N GLN A 287 -4.60 -14.49 -16.72
CA GLN A 287 -4.65 -15.86 -16.18
C GLN A 287 -6.06 -16.19 -15.68
N LEU A 288 -7.03 -16.13 -16.58
CA LEU A 288 -8.45 -16.30 -16.31
C LEU A 288 -8.84 -17.79 -16.22
N PRO A 289 -9.85 -18.17 -15.41
CA PRO A 289 -10.37 -19.53 -15.43
C PRO A 289 -11.00 -19.88 -16.79
N PRO A 290 -11.00 -21.16 -17.21
CA PRO A 290 -11.53 -21.57 -18.52
C PRO A 290 -12.95 -21.06 -18.80
N LYS A 291 -13.79 -21.00 -17.76
CA LYS A 291 -15.16 -20.46 -17.84
C LYS A 291 -15.25 -19.00 -18.26
N ILE A 292 -14.22 -18.21 -17.95
CA ILE A 292 -14.12 -16.81 -18.34
C ILE A 292 -13.28 -16.72 -19.62
N GLN A 293 -12.14 -17.41 -19.69
CA GLN A 293 -11.20 -17.35 -20.80
C GLN A 293 -11.84 -17.70 -22.15
N ASN A 294 -12.73 -18.70 -22.17
CA ASN A 294 -13.37 -19.23 -23.39
C ASN A 294 -14.53 -18.35 -23.90
N VAL A 295 -14.79 -17.20 -23.29
CA VAL A 295 -15.88 -16.30 -23.69
C VAL A 295 -15.48 -15.50 -24.92
N ASN A 296 -16.38 -15.50 -25.91
CA ASN A 296 -16.25 -14.76 -27.16
C ASN A 296 -16.08 -13.26 -26.91
N SER A 297 -15.27 -12.59 -27.73
CA SER A 297 -14.98 -11.16 -27.62
C SER A 297 -16.24 -10.28 -27.68
N GLU A 298 -17.22 -10.67 -28.49
CA GLU A 298 -18.49 -9.97 -28.67
C GLU A 298 -19.35 -9.95 -27.39
N ASP A 299 -19.35 -11.05 -26.64
CA ASP A 299 -20.12 -11.19 -25.40
C ASP A 299 -19.46 -10.51 -24.20
N ARG A 300 -18.14 -10.26 -24.26
CA ARG A 300 -17.40 -9.69 -23.13
C ARG A 300 -18.05 -8.40 -22.65
N LYS A 301 -18.35 -7.46 -23.55
CA LYS A 301 -18.90 -6.15 -23.19
C LYS A 301 -20.20 -6.27 -22.39
N SER A 302 -21.14 -7.10 -22.84
CA SER A 302 -22.43 -7.29 -22.17
C SER A 302 -22.25 -7.90 -20.77
N ILE A 303 -21.34 -8.87 -20.64
CA ILE A 303 -21.00 -9.49 -19.36
C ILE A 303 -20.34 -8.47 -18.42
N LEU A 304 -19.35 -7.70 -18.88
CA LEU A 304 -18.68 -6.70 -18.06
C LEU A 304 -19.66 -5.64 -17.54
N LEU A 305 -20.55 -5.14 -18.40
CA LEU A 305 -21.60 -4.20 -18.01
C LEU A 305 -22.55 -4.81 -16.99
N SER A 306 -22.98 -6.06 -17.18
CA SER A 306 -23.85 -6.76 -16.23
C SER A 306 -23.20 -6.89 -14.85
N VAL A 307 -21.88 -7.15 -14.80
CA VAL A 307 -21.12 -7.30 -13.57
C VAL A 307 -21.01 -5.96 -12.84
N LEU A 308 -20.72 -4.88 -13.56
CA LEU A 308 -20.65 -3.53 -13.00
C LEU A 308 -22.00 -3.09 -12.45
N ALA A 309 -23.08 -3.30 -13.19
CA ALA A 309 -24.44 -2.90 -12.82
C ALA A 309 -25.00 -3.70 -11.64
N ASN A 310 -24.69 -5.00 -11.54
CA ASN A 310 -25.21 -5.86 -10.46
C ASN A 310 -24.40 -5.78 -9.16
N ASN A 311 -23.21 -5.18 -9.17
CA ASN A 311 -22.31 -5.11 -8.02
C ASN A 311 -22.07 -3.67 -7.55
N LEU A 312 -23.17 -2.93 -7.38
CA LEU A 312 -23.15 -1.53 -6.96
C LEU A 312 -22.59 -1.31 -5.55
N SER A 313 -22.26 -2.32 -4.76
CA SER A 313 -21.51 -2.10 -3.50
C SER A 313 -20.02 -1.86 -3.75
N ARG A 314 -19.46 -2.43 -4.82
CA ARG A 314 -18.04 -2.29 -5.21
C ARG A 314 -17.84 -1.24 -6.29
N PHE A 315 -18.79 -1.15 -7.22
CA PHE A 315 -18.69 -0.28 -8.40
C PHE A 315 -19.65 0.90 -8.31
N LYS A 316 -19.23 2.00 -8.92
CA LYS A 316 -19.97 3.26 -8.99
C LYS A 316 -20.16 3.66 -10.45
N CYS A 317 -21.40 3.92 -10.83
CA CYS A 317 -21.73 4.48 -12.14
C CYS A 317 -21.39 5.97 -12.17
N GLY A 318 -20.91 6.47 -13.31
CA GLY A 318 -20.60 7.87 -13.54
C GLY A 318 -21.82 8.79 -13.38
N GLU A 319 -23.02 8.29 -13.66
CA GLU A 319 -24.28 9.02 -13.47
C GLU A 319 -24.45 9.49 -12.02
N GLU A 320 -24.00 8.70 -11.04
CA GLU A 320 -24.06 9.03 -9.62
C GLU A 320 -23.18 10.24 -9.23
N VAL A 321 -22.29 10.69 -10.12
CA VAL A 321 -21.34 11.79 -9.90
C VAL A 321 -21.37 12.81 -11.04
N LYS A 322 -22.48 12.92 -11.77
CA LYS A 322 -22.64 13.84 -12.91
C LYS A 322 -21.63 13.61 -14.04
N GLN A 323 -21.23 12.35 -14.26
CA GLN A 323 -20.44 11.92 -15.42
C GLN A 323 -21.30 11.05 -16.37
N LYS A 324 -20.73 10.66 -17.53
CA LYS A 324 -21.40 9.79 -18.51
C LYS A 324 -21.82 8.46 -17.86
N ARG A 325 -22.99 7.94 -18.26
CA ARG A 325 -23.51 6.63 -17.80
C ARG A 325 -22.62 5.45 -18.21
N THR A 326 -21.79 5.65 -19.23
CA THR A 326 -20.79 4.67 -19.72
C THR A 326 -19.52 4.64 -18.89
N CYS A 327 -19.34 5.58 -17.95
CA CYS A 327 -18.16 5.63 -17.09
C CYS A 327 -18.40 4.87 -15.78
N TRP A 328 -17.40 4.11 -15.35
CA TRP A 328 -17.44 3.30 -14.14
C TRP A 328 -16.17 3.45 -13.31
N GLY A 329 -16.30 3.34 -12.00
CA GLY A 329 -15.17 3.43 -11.07
C GLY A 329 -15.38 2.59 -9.82
N LEU A 330 -14.31 2.43 -9.03
CA LEU A 330 -14.39 1.79 -7.72
C LEU A 330 -15.02 2.74 -6.69
N ARG A 331 -15.91 2.23 -5.84
CA ARG A 331 -16.45 3.01 -4.71
C ARG A 331 -15.37 3.34 -3.69
N VAL A 332 -14.55 2.34 -3.36
CA VAL A 332 -13.39 2.45 -2.48
C VAL A 332 -12.18 2.04 -3.30
N ARG A 333 -11.23 2.95 -3.49
CA ARG A 333 -10.06 2.74 -4.37
C ARG A 333 -8.95 1.98 -3.63
N ILE A 334 -9.28 0.75 -3.23
CA ILE A 334 -8.39 -0.22 -2.59
C ILE A 334 -8.30 -1.48 -3.47
N PRO A 335 -7.23 -2.29 -3.33
CA PRO A 335 -7.12 -3.57 -4.02
C PRO A 335 -8.31 -4.50 -3.76
N PRO A 336 -8.60 -5.43 -4.68
CA PRO A 336 -9.49 -6.56 -4.41
C PRO A 336 -9.13 -7.29 -3.12
N TYR A 337 -10.13 -7.85 -2.44
CA TYR A 337 -9.89 -8.62 -1.23
C TYR A 337 -9.36 -10.01 -1.57
N ALA A 338 -8.29 -10.41 -0.88
CA ALA A 338 -7.78 -11.77 -0.95
C ALA A 338 -8.84 -12.76 -0.44
N PRO A 339 -9.04 -13.91 -1.11
CA PRO A 339 -9.83 -14.99 -0.54
C PRO A 339 -9.14 -15.51 0.73
N ASN A 340 -9.92 -15.76 1.78
CA ASN A 340 -9.39 -16.31 3.02
C ASN A 340 -9.14 -17.81 2.86
N PHE A 341 -7.90 -18.24 3.11
CA PHE A 341 -7.50 -19.64 3.09
C PHE A 341 -6.44 -19.95 4.15
N SER A 342 -6.45 -21.19 4.63
CA SER A 342 -5.47 -21.72 5.57
C SER A 342 -4.62 -22.77 4.89
N LEU A 343 -3.29 -22.60 4.90
CA LEU A 343 -2.40 -23.61 4.36
C LEU A 343 -2.14 -24.73 5.38
N PRO A 344 -2.02 -26.00 4.94
CA PRO A 344 -1.57 -27.09 5.79
C PRO A 344 -0.21 -26.79 6.43
N LYS A 345 0.00 -27.29 7.65
CA LYS A 345 1.30 -27.16 8.34
C LYS A 345 2.37 -28.09 7.75
N VAL A 346 1.99 -29.11 6.99
CA VAL A 346 2.86 -30.11 6.35
C VAL A 346 3.82 -29.46 5.37
N ARG A 347 5.13 -29.76 5.44
CA ARG A 347 6.14 -29.25 4.51
C ARG A 347 6.78 -30.41 3.74
N PRO A 348 7.09 -30.26 2.43
CA PRO A 348 6.82 -29.11 1.58
C PRO A 348 5.36 -29.07 1.08
N ILE A 349 4.85 -27.87 0.80
CA ILE A 349 3.63 -27.65 0.02
C ILE A 349 3.95 -27.86 -1.46
N ASN A 350 3.17 -28.72 -2.08
CA ASN A 350 3.17 -28.98 -3.52
C ASN A 350 1.72 -29.14 -4.00
N ASP A 351 1.56 -29.43 -5.30
CA ASP A 351 0.23 -29.59 -5.89
C ASP A 351 -0.59 -30.73 -5.30
N ALA A 352 0.06 -31.85 -4.95
CA ALA A 352 -0.63 -32.99 -4.36
C ALA A 352 -1.21 -32.61 -2.99
N VAL A 353 -0.38 -32.02 -2.12
CA VAL A 353 -0.80 -31.57 -0.78
C VAL A 353 -1.91 -30.53 -0.85
N LEU A 354 -1.84 -29.60 -1.82
CA LEU A 354 -2.92 -28.64 -2.03
C LEU A 354 -4.19 -29.27 -2.58
N LYS A 355 -4.10 -30.25 -3.50
CA LYS A 355 -5.26 -30.98 -4.02
C LYS A 355 -5.94 -31.83 -2.94
N ASP A 356 -5.18 -32.47 -2.08
CA ASP A 356 -5.74 -33.27 -0.99
C ASP A 356 -6.47 -32.38 0.03
N SER A 357 -5.88 -31.22 0.34
CA SER A 357 -6.49 -30.20 1.20
C SER A 357 -7.67 -29.49 0.52
N TRP A 358 -7.66 -29.41 -0.81
CA TRP A 358 -8.71 -28.80 -1.65
C TRP A 358 -10.00 -29.61 -1.62
N MET A 359 -9.90 -30.93 -1.74
CA MET A 359 -11.08 -31.80 -1.72
C MET A 359 -11.86 -31.68 -0.39
N GLN A 360 -11.19 -31.22 0.67
CA GLN A 360 -11.80 -30.96 1.97
C GLN A 360 -12.35 -29.51 2.12
N GLN A 361 -11.93 -28.56 1.28
CA GLN A 361 -12.35 -27.15 1.35
C GLN A 361 -13.06 -26.69 0.06
N ASN A 362 -14.38 -26.89 0.00
CA ASN A 362 -15.27 -26.50 -1.13
C ASN A 362 -15.30 -25.00 -1.50
N ARG A 363 -14.49 -24.14 -0.88
CA ARG A 363 -14.58 -22.67 -1.03
C ARG A 363 -13.57 -22.07 -2.00
N LEU A 364 -12.50 -22.79 -2.35
CA LEU A 364 -11.42 -22.28 -3.19
C LEU A 364 -11.27 -23.16 -4.41
N LYS A 365 -11.39 -22.55 -5.58
CA LYS A 365 -11.04 -23.18 -6.85
C LYS A 365 -9.75 -22.53 -7.31
N PHE A 366 -8.77 -23.32 -7.70
CA PHE A 366 -7.50 -22.84 -8.23
C PHE A 366 -7.41 -23.22 -9.69
N LEU A 367 -6.58 -22.51 -10.44
CA LEU A 367 -6.28 -22.96 -11.79
C LEU A 367 -5.33 -24.17 -11.72
N PRO A 368 -5.52 -25.19 -12.57
CA PRO A 368 -4.56 -26.27 -12.68
C PRO A 368 -3.15 -25.70 -12.93
N PRO A 369 -2.08 -26.39 -12.48
CA PRO A 369 -0.72 -26.04 -12.89
C PRO A 369 -0.72 -25.85 -14.40
N SER A 370 -0.38 -24.62 -14.79
CA SER A 370 -0.43 -24.07 -16.14
C SER A 370 -0.59 -25.10 -17.27
N LEU A 371 -1.57 -24.87 -18.15
CA LEU A 371 -1.71 -25.51 -19.47
C LEU A 371 -0.50 -25.26 -20.41
N SER A 372 0.65 -24.79 -19.89
CA SER A 372 1.89 -24.51 -20.60
C SER A 372 2.59 -25.73 -21.18
N VAL A 373 2.07 -26.96 -21.01
CA VAL A 373 2.63 -28.12 -21.74
C VAL A 373 2.21 -28.14 -23.22
N LEU A 374 1.21 -27.35 -23.63
CA LEU A 374 0.72 -27.34 -25.02
C LEU A 374 1.17 -26.14 -25.88
N VAL A 375 2.12 -25.33 -25.42
CA VAL A 375 2.78 -24.35 -26.31
C VAL A 375 4.30 -24.56 -26.26
N SER A 376 4.72 -25.75 -26.67
CA SER A 376 6.04 -25.96 -27.27
C SER A 376 5.91 -25.75 -28.78
N SER A 377 5.81 -24.50 -29.19
CA SER A 377 6.07 -24.06 -30.56
C SER A 377 6.53 -22.62 -30.46
N LYS A 378 7.66 -22.31 -31.07
CA LYS A 378 8.19 -20.95 -31.26
C LYS A 378 7.06 -20.03 -31.73
N CYS A 379 6.52 -19.24 -30.81
CA CYS A 379 5.88 -17.98 -31.14
C CYS A 379 6.85 -16.91 -30.66
N GLU A 380 7.60 -16.35 -31.59
CA GLU A 380 8.22 -15.05 -31.41
C GLU A 380 7.10 -14.07 -31.06
N VAL A 381 6.95 -13.77 -29.77
CA VAL A 381 6.06 -12.71 -29.32
C VAL A 381 6.79 -11.39 -29.57
N ASN A 382 6.85 -11.00 -30.84
CA ASN A 382 6.99 -9.60 -31.24
C ASN A 382 5.65 -8.93 -30.93
N SER A 383 5.40 -8.69 -29.65
CA SER A 383 4.39 -7.77 -29.15
C SER A 383 4.75 -7.49 -27.71
N THR A 384 5.51 -6.41 -27.51
CA THR A 384 5.49 -5.69 -26.24
C THR A 384 4.02 -5.57 -25.81
N PRO A 385 3.64 -6.00 -24.59
CA PRO A 385 2.40 -5.51 -24.00
C PRO A 385 2.44 -3.99 -24.15
N GLU A 386 1.35 -3.35 -24.54
CA GLU A 386 1.21 -1.90 -24.43
C GLU A 386 1.27 -1.49 -22.94
N HIS A 387 2.45 -1.65 -22.35
CA HIS A 387 2.95 -0.86 -21.26
C HIS A 387 2.99 0.54 -21.85
N LEU A 388 1.94 1.32 -21.58
CA LEU A 388 2.01 2.77 -21.63
C LEU A 388 3.33 3.15 -20.95
N THR A 389 4.30 3.52 -21.79
CA THR A 389 5.65 3.98 -21.52
C THR A 389 6.16 3.68 -20.10
N ALA A 390 7.03 2.67 -20.00
CA ALA A 390 7.90 2.49 -18.86
C ALA A 390 8.75 3.77 -18.66
N ARG A 391 8.24 4.69 -17.85
CA ARG A 391 9.06 5.66 -17.14
C ARG A 391 10.00 4.88 -16.22
N SER A 392 11.14 5.49 -15.92
CA SER A 392 12.20 4.92 -15.09
C SER A 392 11.65 4.23 -13.82
N PRO A 393 12.34 3.19 -13.28
CA PRO A 393 11.91 2.46 -12.09
C PRO A 393 11.76 3.28 -10.79
N THR A 394 11.90 4.61 -10.86
CA THR A 394 12.00 5.53 -9.74
C THR A 394 10.76 6.42 -9.57
N GLU A 395 9.88 6.54 -10.57
CA GLU A 395 8.67 7.37 -10.44
C GLU A 395 7.42 6.53 -10.12
N PRO A 396 6.69 6.84 -9.03
CA PRO A 396 5.44 6.18 -8.72
C PRO A 396 4.40 6.42 -9.83
N PRO A 397 3.65 5.40 -10.27
CA PRO A 397 2.55 5.57 -11.22
C PRO A 397 1.64 6.77 -10.91
N PRO A 398 1.19 7.51 -11.94
CA PRO A 398 0.62 8.84 -11.77
C PRO A 398 -0.66 8.86 -10.92
N GLY A 399 -1.45 7.79 -10.97
CA GLY A 399 -2.70 7.65 -10.22
C GLY A 399 -2.57 7.11 -8.80
N ILE A 400 -1.36 6.86 -8.27
CA ILE A 400 -1.19 6.29 -6.92
C ILE A 400 -1.86 7.13 -5.84
N LYS A 401 -1.77 8.46 -5.95
CA LYS A 401 -2.39 9.40 -5.00
C LYS A 401 -3.91 9.35 -4.99
N LEU A 402 -4.54 8.70 -5.98
CA LEU A 402 -5.98 8.49 -6.00
C LEU A 402 -6.40 7.33 -5.10
N LEU A 403 -5.50 6.41 -4.75
CA LEU A 403 -5.82 5.23 -3.96
C LEU A 403 -6.14 5.59 -2.51
N GLN A 404 -7.09 4.86 -1.93
CA GLN A 404 -7.57 5.06 -0.55
C GLN A 404 -6.94 4.05 0.41
N ILE A 405 -5.64 3.80 0.23
CA ILE A 405 -4.90 2.80 1.00
C ILE A 405 -4.36 3.39 2.31
N GLN A 406 -4.15 4.71 2.35
CA GLN A 406 -3.52 5.45 3.46
C GLN A 406 -4.52 6.27 4.31
N ASP A 407 -5.82 6.19 4.03
CA ASP A 407 -6.87 7.00 4.68
C ASP A 407 -7.04 6.69 6.19
N CYS A 408 -6.32 5.69 6.72
CA CYS A 408 -6.15 5.42 8.15
C CYS A 408 -4.67 5.13 8.45
N PRO A 409 -4.02 5.87 9.37
CA PRO A 409 -2.65 5.57 9.78
C PRO A 409 -2.50 4.11 10.23
N PRO A 410 -1.41 3.42 9.85
CA PRO A 410 -1.18 2.06 10.31
C PRO A 410 -1.10 2.03 11.83
N VAL A 411 -1.98 1.25 12.46
CA VAL A 411 -1.95 1.02 13.89
C VAL A 411 -1.00 -0.14 14.15
N PHE A 412 0.17 0.16 14.71
CA PHE A 412 1.17 -0.84 15.07
C PHE A 412 0.82 -1.48 16.41
N LEU A 413 0.84 -2.81 16.45
CA LEU A 413 0.64 -3.55 17.70
C LEU A 413 1.95 -3.62 18.50
N PRO A 414 1.92 -3.49 19.85
CA PRO A 414 3.09 -3.74 20.68
C PRO A 414 3.69 -5.13 20.47
N LYS A 415 5.02 -5.25 20.60
CA LYS A 415 5.75 -6.52 20.46
C LYS A 415 5.13 -7.62 21.35
N GLY A 416 4.79 -8.76 20.74
CA GLY A 416 4.22 -9.93 21.43
C GLY A 416 2.70 -10.10 21.32
N LEU A 417 1.97 -9.14 20.74
CA LEU A 417 0.53 -9.27 20.48
C LEU A 417 0.26 -9.78 19.05
N PRO A 418 -0.34 -10.97 18.87
CA PRO A 418 -0.65 -11.50 17.55
C PRO A 418 -1.81 -10.71 16.93
N ALA A 419 -1.64 -10.24 15.68
CA ALA A 419 -2.71 -9.62 14.90
C ALA A 419 -3.90 -10.58 14.62
N THR A 420 -3.73 -11.89 14.85
CA THR A 420 -4.67 -12.94 14.45
C THR A 420 -5.10 -13.88 15.59
N GLY A 421 -4.92 -13.49 16.86
CA GLY A 421 -5.29 -14.31 18.02
C GLY A 421 -6.73 -14.11 18.51
N HIS A 422 -7.49 -15.20 18.62
CA HIS A 422 -8.77 -15.28 19.35
C HIS A 422 -8.57 -14.95 20.83
N LYS A 423 -8.52 -13.66 21.20
CA LYS A 423 -8.75 -13.13 22.57
C LYS A 423 -8.80 -11.60 22.63
N VAL A 424 -9.12 -10.94 21.51
CA VAL A 424 -9.48 -9.53 21.50
C VAL A 424 -10.85 -9.42 20.85
N CYS A 425 -11.89 -9.24 21.67
CA CYS A 425 -13.20 -8.81 21.19
C CYS A 425 -13.10 -7.34 20.76
N ILE A 426 -12.48 -7.07 19.61
CA ILE A 426 -12.82 -5.87 18.86
C ILE A 426 -14.11 -6.23 18.13
N LYS A 427 -15.26 -5.82 18.70
CA LYS A 427 -16.53 -5.86 17.96
C LYS A 427 -16.29 -5.14 16.61
N SER A 428 -16.51 -5.86 15.52
CA SER A 428 -16.34 -5.47 14.11
C SER A 428 -14.90 -5.21 13.62
N SER A 429 -14.30 -6.25 13.03
CA SER A 429 -13.12 -6.20 12.15
C SER A 429 -13.46 -5.79 10.71
N PHE A 430 -14.46 -4.92 10.54
CA PHE A 430 -14.64 -4.18 9.30
C PHE A 430 -13.97 -2.81 9.49
N PRO A 431 -13.21 -2.27 8.52
CA PRO A 431 -13.02 -0.83 8.49
C PRO A 431 -14.42 -0.22 8.37
N CYS A 432 -14.98 0.20 9.49
CA CYS A 432 -16.06 1.17 9.48
C CYS A 432 -15.37 2.45 9.02
N PHE A 433 -15.27 2.65 7.71
CA PHE A 433 -15.01 3.97 7.17
C PHE A 433 -16.18 4.81 7.69
N PRO A 434 -15.96 5.77 8.61
CA PRO A 434 -17.03 6.66 8.97
C PRO A 434 -17.45 7.33 7.66
N GLU A 435 -18.68 7.04 7.23
CA GLU A 435 -19.27 7.69 6.07
C GLU A 435 -19.13 9.19 6.24
N SER A 436 -18.85 9.92 5.15
CA SER A 436 -18.73 11.37 5.26
C SER A 436 -19.99 11.92 5.92
N ARG A 437 -19.85 12.99 6.71
CA ARG A 437 -20.98 13.61 7.41
C ARG A 437 -22.14 13.91 6.45
N GLU A 438 -21.86 14.20 5.17
CA GLU A 438 -22.91 14.37 4.16
C GLU A 438 -23.60 13.06 3.76
N GLN A 439 -22.88 11.93 3.69
CA GLN A 439 -23.47 10.62 3.39
C GLN A 439 -24.39 10.14 4.51
N ILE A 440 -23.97 10.32 5.76
CA ILE A 440 -24.80 10.03 6.95
C ILE A 440 -26.08 10.89 6.91
N GLN A 441 -25.95 12.19 6.66
CA GLN A 441 -27.09 13.09 6.53
C GLN A 441 -28.02 12.74 5.35
N ARG A 442 -27.49 12.28 4.21
CA ARG A 442 -28.32 11.82 3.08
C ARG A 442 -29.09 10.56 3.43
N ARG A 443 -28.47 9.63 4.16
CA ARG A 443 -29.13 8.39 4.60
C ARG A 443 -30.21 8.65 5.64
N ILE A 444 -29.96 9.53 6.61
CA ILE A 444 -30.97 9.98 7.58
C ILE A 444 -32.16 10.61 6.86
N ARG A 445 -31.91 11.48 5.86
CA ARG A 445 -32.97 12.05 5.01
C ARG A 445 -33.74 10.99 4.22
N ALA A 446 -33.04 10.04 3.61
CA ALA A 446 -33.67 8.96 2.84
C ALA A 446 -34.51 8.02 3.72
N GLN A 447 -34.03 7.71 4.93
CA GLN A 447 -34.79 6.95 5.93
C GLN A 447 -36.02 7.73 6.38
N GLY A 448 -35.89 9.04 6.65
CA GLY A 448 -37.01 9.91 6.98
C GLY A 448 -38.09 9.92 5.89
N LEU A 449 -37.70 10.01 4.61
CA LEU A 449 -38.62 9.94 3.47
C LEU A 449 -39.29 8.56 3.34
N LYS A 450 -38.56 7.47 3.61
CA LYS A 450 -39.12 6.10 3.61
C LYS A 450 -40.13 5.92 4.75
N PHE A 451 -39.83 6.42 5.95
CA PHE A 451 -40.75 6.42 7.08
C PHE A 451 -41.99 7.28 6.82
N GLN A 452 -41.83 8.45 6.19
CA GLN A 452 -42.96 9.28 5.76
C GLN A 452 -43.84 8.57 4.73
N ARG A 453 -43.26 7.89 3.73
CA ARG A 453 -44.03 7.08 2.75
C ARG A 453 -44.80 5.95 3.42
N ILE A 454 -44.18 5.22 4.36
CA ILE A 454 -44.85 4.16 5.12
C ILE A 454 -45.97 4.73 5.99
N ARG A 455 -45.75 5.87 6.65
CA ARG A 455 -46.76 6.55 7.46
C ARG A 455 -47.93 7.02 6.60
N HIS A 456 -47.66 7.58 5.42
CA HIS A 456 -48.69 8.00 4.47
C HIS A 456 -49.49 6.81 3.93
N PHE A 457 -48.81 5.70 3.59
CA PHE A 457 -49.47 4.46 3.17
C PHE A 457 -50.36 3.87 4.27
N ARG A 458 -49.86 3.82 5.52
CA ARG A 458 -50.66 3.37 6.68
C ARG A 458 -51.86 4.27 6.93
N ALA A 459 -51.69 5.59 6.83
CA ALA A 459 -52.78 6.56 6.96
C ALA A 459 -53.83 6.41 5.83
N GLN A 460 -53.40 6.20 4.59
CA GLN A 460 -54.31 5.91 3.47
C GLN A 460 -55.07 4.60 3.67
N LYS A 461 -54.39 3.55 4.12
CA LYS A 461 -55.03 2.26 4.42
C LYS A 461 -56.06 2.40 5.55
N ALA A 462 -55.72 3.12 6.62
CA ALA A 462 -56.65 3.39 7.73
C ALA A 462 -57.86 4.21 7.28
N ARG A 463 -57.67 5.26 6.46
CA ARG A 463 -58.78 6.05 5.88
C ARG A 463 -59.69 5.18 5.00
N LYS A 464 -59.12 4.26 4.22
CA LYS A 464 -59.91 3.34 3.38
C LYS A 464 -60.73 2.38 4.23
N LEU A 465 -60.14 1.82 5.29
CA LEU A 465 -60.85 0.95 6.24
C LEU A 465 -61.97 1.69 6.98
N LEU A 466 -61.72 2.94 7.40
CA LEU A 466 -62.74 3.77 8.04
C LEU A 466 -63.89 4.10 7.08
N LYS A 467 -63.59 4.47 5.83
CA LYS A 467 -64.63 4.70 4.81
C LYS A 467 -65.46 3.44 4.54
N ASN A 468 -64.82 2.28 4.46
CA ASN A 468 -65.52 1.01 4.30
C ASN A 468 -66.38 0.68 5.51
N ALA A 469 -65.87 0.87 6.74
CA ALA A 469 -66.63 0.66 7.96
C ALA A 469 -67.86 1.58 8.03
N ILE A 470 -67.70 2.88 7.72
CA ILE A 470 -68.82 3.83 7.66
C ILE A 470 -69.84 3.40 6.60
N ALA A 471 -69.41 2.96 5.41
CA ALA A 471 -70.31 2.45 4.37
C ALA A 471 -71.07 1.18 4.83
N THR A 472 -70.40 0.26 5.53
CA THR A 472 -71.03 -0.96 6.07
C THR A 472 -71.97 -0.65 7.23
N THR A 473 -71.64 0.31 8.10
CA THR A 473 -72.52 0.77 9.17
C THR A 473 -73.74 1.51 8.60
N SER A 474 -73.57 2.32 7.55
CA SER A 474 -74.69 2.97 6.86
C SER A 474 -75.60 1.96 6.15
N GLN A 475 -75.04 0.86 5.62
CA GLN A 475 -75.82 -0.25 5.07
C GLN A 475 -76.58 -1.05 6.15
N LYS A 476 -75.97 -1.26 7.32
CA LYS A 476 -76.65 -1.91 8.46
C LYS A 476 -77.76 -1.05 9.08
N ILE A 477 -77.55 0.26 9.20
CA ILE A 477 -78.58 1.19 9.70
C ILE A 477 -79.79 1.26 8.75
N CYS A 478 -79.58 1.12 7.43
CA CYS A 478 -80.69 0.99 6.48
C CYS A 478 -81.40 -0.37 6.52
N GLN A 479 -80.81 -1.40 7.14
CA GLN A 479 -81.40 -2.75 7.25
C GLN A 479 -82.07 -3.02 8.61
N GLU A 480 -81.81 -2.20 9.63
CA GLU A 480 -82.35 -2.36 11.00
C GLU A 480 -83.34 -1.24 11.41
N LEU A 481 -84.13 -0.71 10.47
CA LEU A 481 -85.37 -0.01 10.81
C LEU A 481 -86.49 -1.05 10.95
N PRO A 482 -87.07 -1.27 12.15
CA PRO A 482 -88.16 -2.22 12.31
C PRO A 482 -89.45 -1.66 11.70
N LEU A 483 -90.06 -2.43 10.80
CA LEU A 483 -91.49 -2.33 10.49
C LEU A 483 -92.28 -2.73 11.74
N THR A 484 -92.60 -1.77 12.61
CA THR A 484 -93.63 -1.97 13.63
C THR A 484 -94.99 -1.90 12.96
N HIS A 485 -95.67 -3.05 12.96
CA HIS A 485 -97.09 -3.22 12.71
C HIS A 485 -97.93 -2.20 13.48
N LEU A 486 -98.69 -1.37 12.77
CA LEU A 486 -99.95 -0.80 13.26
C LEU A 486 -101.08 -1.57 12.57
N LEU A 487 -101.50 -2.68 13.18
CA LEU A 487 -102.78 -3.31 12.86
C LEU A 487 -103.87 -2.68 13.73
N THR A 488 -104.71 -1.90 13.05
CA THR A 488 -106.18 -1.88 13.13
C THR A 488 -106.85 -1.75 14.51
N CYS A 489 -107.43 -0.57 14.73
CA CYS A 489 -108.83 -0.41 15.17
C CYS A 489 -109.41 0.62 14.18
N GLY A 490 -110.38 0.31 13.33
CA GLY A 490 -111.71 -0.07 13.77
C GLY A 490 -112.60 1.17 13.80
N SER A 491 -112.94 1.68 12.60
CA SER A 491 -114.33 1.83 12.17
C SER A 491 -115.30 2.78 12.90
N TYR A 492 -115.70 3.80 12.14
CA TYR A 492 -117.07 4.34 11.98
C TYR A 492 -117.69 5.23 13.09
N CYS A 493 -117.95 6.51 12.77
CA CYS A 493 -119.29 7.02 12.41
C CYS A 493 -119.43 8.56 12.55
N ILE A 494 -119.68 9.27 11.43
CA ILE A 494 -120.92 10.00 11.02
C ILE A 494 -120.99 11.46 11.53
N PHE A 495 -120.78 12.44 10.63
CA PHE A 495 -121.82 13.21 9.92
C PHE A 495 -121.21 14.09 8.83
#